data_AF-A0A6B3EYL0-F1
#
_entry.id   AF-A0A6B3EYL0-F1
#
_cell.length_a   1.000
_cell.length_b   1.000
_cell.length_c   1.000
_cell.angle_alpha   90.00
_cell.angle_beta   90.00
_cell.angle_gamma   90.00
#
_symmetry.space_group_name_H-M   'P 1'
#
loop_
_entity.id
_entity.type
_entity.pdbx_description
1 polymer ?
#
loop_
_entity_poly.entity_id
_entity_poly.type
_entity_poly.pdbx_seq_one_letter_code
_entity_poly.pdbx_strand_id
1 'polypeptide(L)' 'TDHFLRKASGHSFYNKSDLTLRKIAADPQNAAKNLQVYVGAFSDNAREVLDKYEFNQQVRKLDGANLLYQVIGRFTDLDL' A
#
# COMPACT_ATOMS: atom_id res chain seq x y z
N THR A 1 -8.34 12.67 -16.51
CA THR A 1 -7.79 11.32 -16.26
C THR A 1 -8.33 10.72 -14.98
N ASP A 2 -8.32 11.46 -13.85
CA ASP A 2 -8.84 11.01 -12.55
C ASP A 2 -10.30 10.50 -12.57
N HIS A 3 -11.22 11.26 -13.20
CA HIS A 3 -12.62 10.83 -13.36
C HIS A 3 -12.78 9.46 -14.06
N PHE A 4 -12.00 9.20 -15.11
CA PHE A 4 -12.04 7.93 -15.83
C PHE A 4 -11.49 6.77 -14.99
N LEU A 5 -10.45 7.02 -14.17
CA LEU A 5 -9.86 5.99 -13.32
C LEU A 5 -10.76 5.62 -12.14
N ARG A 6 -11.47 6.59 -11.54
CA ARG A 6 -12.50 6.31 -10.53
C ARG A 6 -13.68 5.54 -11.13
N LYS A 7 -14.10 5.91 -12.33
CA LYS A 7 -15.16 5.19 -13.04
C LYS A 7 -14.74 3.76 -13.40
N ALA A 8 -13.49 3.57 -13.83
CA ALA A 8 -12.95 2.26 -14.18
C ALA A 8 -12.73 1.36 -12.95
N SER A 9 -12.30 1.92 -11.82
CA SER A 9 -12.15 1.16 -10.57
C SER A 9 -13.49 0.85 -9.89
N GLY A 10 -14.55 1.59 -10.20
CA GLY A 10 -15.84 1.50 -9.49
C GLY A 10 -15.80 2.10 -8.09
N HIS A 11 -14.68 2.72 -7.70
CA HIS A 11 -14.45 3.27 -6.37
C HIS A 11 -14.05 4.74 -6.43
N SER A 12 -14.24 5.46 -5.32
CA SER A 12 -13.80 6.86 -5.19
C SER A 12 -12.28 7.03 -5.16
N PHE A 13 -11.54 5.92 -5.07
CA PHE A 13 -10.09 5.84 -5.10
C PHE A 13 -9.62 4.73 -6.06
N TYR A 14 -8.34 4.74 -6.39
CA TYR A 14 -7.72 3.72 -7.24
C TYR A 14 -6.21 3.66 -6.98
N ASN A 15 -5.58 2.56 -7.37
CA ASN A 15 -4.13 2.40 -7.43
C ASN A 15 -3.70 2.21 -8.89
N LYS A 16 -2.59 2.82 -9.30
CA LYS A 16 -2.05 2.72 -10.66
C LYS A 16 -0.90 1.72 -10.82
N SER A 17 -0.46 1.10 -9.73
CA SER A 17 0.61 0.09 -9.75
C SER A 17 0.03 -1.31 -9.90
N ASP A 18 0.82 -2.21 -10.46
CA ASP A 18 0.50 -3.64 -10.51
C ASP A 18 0.80 -4.37 -9.19
N LEU A 19 1.15 -3.63 -8.12
CA LEU A 19 1.48 -4.21 -6.83
C LEU A 19 0.22 -4.58 -6.06
N THR A 20 0.31 -5.67 -5.30
CA THR A 20 -0.68 -6.09 -4.31
C THR A 20 0.05 -6.41 -3.03
N LEU A 21 -0.65 -6.40 -1.88
CA LEU A 21 -0.03 -6.82 -0.61
C LEU A 21 0.55 -8.24 -0.71
N ARG A 22 -0.07 -9.13 -1.51
CA ARG A 22 0.44 -10.47 -1.81
C ARG A 22 1.77 -10.46 -2.57
N LYS A 23 1.89 -9.61 -3.61
CA LYS A 23 3.15 -9.44 -4.35
C LYS A 23 4.25 -8.84 -3.48
N ILE A 24 3.88 -7.93 -2.57
CA ILE A 24 4.83 -7.32 -1.63
C ILE A 24 5.30 -8.35 -0.59
N ALA A 25 4.39 -9.15 -0.03
CA ALA A 25 4.72 -10.22 0.92
C ALA A 25 5.62 -11.30 0.31
N ALA A 26 5.50 -11.55 -1.00
CA ALA A 26 6.32 -12.50 -1.74
C ALA A 26 7.79 -12.05 -1.91
N ASP A 27 8.11 -10.77 -1.66
CA ASP A 27 9.46 -10.23 -1.67
C ASP A 27 9.77 -9.47 -0.35
N PRO A 28 10.06 -10.21 0.74
CA PRO A 28 10.29 -9.63 2.07
C PRO A 28 11.47 -8.65 2.10
N GLN A 29 12.51 -8.88 1.30
CA GLN A 29 13.71 -8.05 1.27
C GLN A 29 13.43 -6.64 0.74
N ASN A 30 12.46 -6.51 -0.18
CA ASN A 30 12.05 -5.23 -0.74
C ASN A 30 10.67 -4.78 -0.21
N ALA A 31 10.16 -5.38 0.87
CA ALA A 31 8.80 -5.14 1.33
C ALA A 31 8.52 -3.66 1.62
N ALA A 32 9.41 -2.95 2.32
CA ALA A 32 9.26 -1.52 2.59
C ALA A 32 9.26 -0.67 1.32
N LYS A 33 10.19 -0.95 0.40
CA LYS A 33 10.30 -0.23 -0.88
C LYS A 33 9.05 -0.46 -1.73
N ASN A 34 8.63 -1.72 -1.88
CA ASN A 34 7.45 -2.07 -2.68
C ASN A 34 6.17 -1.51 -2.04
N LEU A 35 6.06 -1.51 -0.71
CA LEU A 35 4.93 -0.89 -0.01
C LEU A 35 4.88 0.62 -0.20
N GLN A 36 6.03 1.32 -0.19
CA GLN A 36 6.10 2.75 -0.49
C GLN A 36 5.66 3.05 -1.93
N VAL A 37 6.09 2.25 -2.91
CA VAL A 37 5.64 2.39 -4.30
C VAL A 37 4.13 2.16 -4.41
N TYR A 38 3.62 1.12 -3.75
CA TYR A 38 2.18 0.81 -3.72
C TYR A 38 1.37 1.97 -3.13
N VAL A 39 1.78 2.51 -1.98
CA VAL A 39 1.14 3.68 -1.35
C VAL A 39 1.20 4.91 -2.25
N GLY A 40 2.36 5.19 -2.84
CA GLY A 40 2.58 6.34 -3.72
C GLY A 40 1.79 6.29 -5.03
N ALA A 41 1.34 5.09 -5.44
CA ALA A 41 0.57 4.88 -6.66
C ALA A 41 -0.95 5.05 -6.47
N PHE A 42 -1.42 5.27 -5.25
CA PHE A 42 -2.83 5.59 -5.00
C PHE A 42 -3.23 6.98 -5.50
N SER A 43 -4.52 7.16 -5.73
CA SER A 43 -5.15 8.44 -6.01
C SER A 43 -4.93 9.44 -4.88
N ASP A 44 -4.90 10.73 -5.19
CA ASP A 44 -4.50 11.80 -4.27
C ASP A 44 -5.33 11.81 -2.98
N ASN A 45 -6.64 11.57 -3.09
CA ASN A 45 -7.53 11.47 -1.94
C ASN A 45 -7.19 10.30 -1.00
N ALA A 46 -6.78 9.15 -1.54
CA ALA A 46 -6.37 8.01 -0.72
C ALA A 46 -5.01 8.26 -0.08
N ARG A 47 -4.07 8.89 -0.80
CA ARG A 47 -2.77 9.29 -0.25
C ARG A 47 -2.92 10.29 0.89
N GLU A 48 -3.80 11.28 0.76
CA GLU A 48 -4.08 12.25 1.83
C GLU A 48 -4.58 11.57 3.11
N VAL A 49 -5.46 10.57 2.98
CA VAL A 49 -5.92 9.77 4.13
C VAL A 49 -4.75 9.04 4.78
N LEU A 50 -3.94 8.33 3.99
CA LEU A 50 -2.77 7.59 4.49
C LEU A 50 -1.75 8.49 5.19
N ASP A 51 -1.53 9.70 4.67
CA ASP A 51 -0.63 10.69 5.26
C ASP A 51 -1.16 11.21 6.60
N LYS A 52 -2.47 11.43 6.74
CA LYS A 52 -3.10 11.83 8.02
C LYS A 52 -2.94 10.77 9.12
N TYR A 53 -2.80 9.50 8.75
CA TYR A 53 -2.51 8.40 9.67
C TYR A 53 -1.00 8.14 9.84
N GLU A 54 -0.15 9.00 9.29
CA GLU A 54 1.32 8.87 9.33
C GLU A 54 1.79 7.50 8.80
N PHE A 55 1.11 6.93 7.80
CA PHE A 55 1.34 5.57 7.34
C PHE A 55 2.80 5.31 6.98
N ASN A 56 3.44 6.25 6.29
CA ASN A 56 4.87 6.17 5.95
C ASN A 56 5.78 6.05 7.20
N GLN A 57 5.45 6.72 8.29
CA GLN A 57 6.21 6.60 9.54
C GLN A 57 5.98 5.24 10.19
N GLN A 58 4.75 4.72 10.17
CA GLN A 58 4.44 3.39 10.68
C GLN A 58 5.22 2.30 9.92
N VAL A 59 5.27 2.39 8.59
CA VAL A 59 6.06 1.47 7.75
C VAL A 59 7.54 1.49 8.15
N ARG A 60 8.14 2.68 8.31
CA ARG A 60 9.54 2.81 8.72
C ARG A 60 9.81 2.22 10.11
N LYS A 61 8.90 2.42 11.07
CA LYS A 61 9.01 1.83 12.42
C LYS A 61 8.97 0.31 12.37
N LEU A 62 8.04 -0.27 11.60
CA LEU A 62 7.90 -1.71 11.45
C LEU A 62 9.09 -2.33 10.70
N ASP A 63 9.60 -1.65 9.67
CA ASP A 63 10.76 -2.09 8.90
C ASP A 63 12.03 -2.11 9.75
N GLY A 64 12.29 -1.02 10.49
CA GLY A 64 13.40 -0.94 11.43
C GLY A 64 13.34 -1.94 12.59
N ALA A 65 12.14 -2.43 12.92
CA ALA A 65 11.92 -3.49 13.91
C ALA A 65 11.94 -4.91 13.30
N ASN A 66 12.16 -5.05 11.99
CA ASN A 66 12.07 -6.32 11.24
C ASN A 66 10.70 -7.02 11.37
N LEU A 67 9.62 -6.24 11.58
CA LEU A 67 8.24 -6.70 11.75
C LEU A 67 7.38 -6.47 10.51
N LEU A 68 7.80 -5.60 9.60
CA LEU A 68 6.98 -5.18 8.46
C LEU A 68 6.52 -6.37 7.61
N TYR A 69 7.41 -7.31 7.29
CA TYR A 69 7.04 -8.47 6.47
C TYR A 69 5.99 -9.36 7.16
N GLN A 70 6.08 -9.51 8.50
CA GLN A 70 5.11 -10.30 9.26
C GLN A 70 3.73 -9.66 9.21
N VAL A 71 3.69 -8.35 9.41
CA VAL A 71 2.45 -7.57 9.35
C VAL A 71 1.84 -7.69 7.96
N ILE A 72 2.59 -7.43 6.90
CA ILE A 72 2.09 -7.55 5.52
C ILE A 72 1.60 -8.98 5.25
N GLY A 73 2.34 -10.00 5.68
CA GLY A 73 1.91 -11.39 5.56
C GLY A 73 0.54 -11.66 6.19
N ARG A 74 0.30 -11.14 7.41
CA ARG A 74 -1.02 -11.24 8.06
C ARG A 74 -2.14 -10.58 7.25
N PHE A 75 -1.87 -9.45 6.60
CA PHE A 75 -2.84 -8.79 5.74
C PHE A 75 -3.12 -9.56 4.45
N THR A 76 -2.22 -10.45 4.00
CA THR A 76 -2.48 -11.30 2.82
C THR A 76 -3.40 -12.48 3.08
N ASP A 77 -3.59 -12.83 4.36
CA ASP A 77 -4.53 -13.85 4.81
C ASP A 77 -5.94 -13.29 5.02
N LEU A 78 -6.08 -11.96 5.04
CA LEU A 78 -7.38 -11.29 5.09
C LEU A 78 -7.98 -11.26 3.68
N ASP A 79 -9.24 -11.67 3.56
CA ASP A 79 -10.02 -11.48 2.35
C ASP A 79 -10.53 -10.03 2.36
N LEU A 80 -9.87 -9.15 1.59
CA LEU A 80 -10.05 -7.69 1.55
C LEU A 80 -10.50 -7.21 0.17
#